data_AF-A0A1N6LXC9-F1
#
_entry.id   AF-A0A1N6LXC9-F1
#
_cell.length_a   1.000
_cell.length_b   1.000
_cell.length_c   1.000
_cell.angle_alpha   90.00
_cell.angle_beta   90.00
_cell.angle_gamma   90.00
#
_symmetry.space_group_name_H-M   'P 1'
#
loop_
_entity.id
_entity.type
_entity.pdbx_description
1 polymer ?
#
loop_
_entity_poly.entity_id
_entity_poly.type
_entity_poly.pdbx_seq_one_letter_code
_entity_poly.pdbx_strand_id
1 'polypeptide(L)'
;MKKSKKPQNKEFKSIVSDIRNLVYPRLDNRHKKHLDEMKLRALGGKVKKQRAMPYKELLQRKKSMERTISKQSSLEKQLGVSFQYGKYRDVSQAETKKKKALNAKIKNKDPLRDYKCGGIYRIKKCDL
;
A
#
# COMPACT_ATOMS: atom_id res chain seq x y z
N MET A 1 47.74 -8.17 -3.92
CA MET A 1 47.89 -7.10 -4.93
C MET A 1 46.77 -6.08 -4.77
N LYS A 2 47.05 -4.88 -4.22
CA LYS A 2 46.07 -3.79 -4.12
C LYS A 2 46.02 -3.06 -5.47
N LYS A 3 44.90 -3.18 -6.22
CA LYS A 3 44.71 -2.40 -7.46
C LYS A 3 44.75 -0.91 -7.13
N SER A 4 45.73 -0.18 -7.64
CA SER A 4 45.85 1.27 -7.48
C SER A 4 44.60 1.94 -8.07
N LYS A 5 43.82 2.62 -7.22
CA LYS A 5 42.66 3.41 -7.68
C LYS A 5 43.19 4.62 -8.44
N LYS A 6 43.21 4.54 -9.77
CA LYS A 6 43.65 5.63 -10.67
C LYS A 6 42.94 6.96 -10.32
N PRO A 7 43.64 8.10 -10.28
CA PRO A 7 43.10 9.42 -9.90
C PRO A 7 41.91 9.87 -10.78
N GLN A 8 41.94 9.55 -12.08
CA GLN A 8 40.84 9.80 -13.02
C GLN A 8 39.48 9.23 -12.57
N ASN A 9 39.50 8.13 -11.81
CA ASN A 9 38.29 7.48 -11.33
C ASN A 9 37.64 8.24 -10.16
N LYS A 10 38.36 9.17 -9.52
CA LYS A 10 37.82 10.05 -8.48
C LYS A 10 37.16 11.28 -9.11
N GLU A 11 37.81 11.91 -10.08
CA GLU A 11 37.27 13.06 -10.82
C GLU A 11 36.01 12.69 -11.61
N PHE A 12 36.01 11.54 -12.28
CA PHE A 12 34.80 11.05 -12.94
C PHE A 12 33.64 10.86 -11.96
N LYS A 13 33.93 10.32 -10.75
CA LYS A 13 32.91 10.13 -9.71
C LYS A 13 32.40 11.45 -9.13
N SER A 14 33.25 12.46 -8.97
CA SER A 14 32.82 13.78 -8.50
C SER A 14 31.92 14.45 -9.54
N ILE A 15 32.32 14.46 -10.81
CA ILE A 15 31.52 15.04 -11.90
C ILE A 15 30.15 14.34 -12.01
N VAL A 16 30.12 13.00 -11.97
CA VAL A 16 28.84 12.25 -11.97
C VAL A 16 28.01 12.57 -10.72
N SER A 17 28.63 12.77 -9.56
CA SER A 17 27.94 13.20 -8.34
C SER A 17 27.36 14.61 -8.51
N ASP A 18 28.09 15.52 -9.12
CA ASP A 18 27.66 16.91 -9.33
C ASP A 18 26.53 17.00 -10.35
N ILE A 19 26.61 16.24 -11.44
CA ILE A 19 25.51 16.08 -12.40
C ILE A 19 24.28 15.49 -11.69
N ARG A 20 24.45 14.46 -10.85
CA ARG A 20 23.33 13.92 -10.05
C ARG A 20 22.76 14.96 -9.09
N ASN A 21 23.61 15.74 -8.43
CA ASN A 21 23.21 16.78 -7.50
C ASN A 21 22.47 17.94 -8.19
N LEU A 22 22.76 18.18 -9.47
CA LEU A 22 22.13 19.20 -10.32
C LEU A 22 20.81 18.70 -10.91
N VAL A 23 20.79 17.46 -11.43
CA VAL A 23 19.66 16.88 -12.16
C VAL A 23 18.55 16.38 -11.23
N TYR A 24 18.89 15.81 -10.07
CA TYR A 24 17.87 15.33 -9.15
C TYR A 24 17.40 16.44 -8.22
N PRO A 25 16.08 16.67 -8.11
CA PRO A 25 15.55 17.62 -7.13
C PRO A 25 16.01 17.18 -5.74
N ARG A 26 16.67 18.08 -5.02
CA ARG A 26 17.06 17.85 -3.63
C ARG A 26 15.78 17.73 -2.80
N LEU A 27 15.40 16.50 -2.50
CA LEU A 27 14.30 16.23 -1.59
C LEU A 27 14.65 16.86 -0.24
N ASP A 28 13.75 17.70 0.29
CA ASP A 28 13.84 18.17 1.66
C ASP A 28 14.04 16.98 2.60
N ASN A 29 14.67 17.22 3.75
CA ASN A 29 14.92 16.17 4.76
C ASN A 29 13.66 15.36 5.10
N ARG A 30 12.48 15.99 5.07
CA ARG A 30 11.18 15.32 5.27
C ARG A 30 10.82 14.39 4.12
N HIS A 31 10.99 14.83 2.88
CA HIS A 31 10.71 14.03 1.69
C HIS A 31 11.72 12.89 1.53
N LYS A 32 13.00 13.13 1.83
CA LYS A 32 14.04 12.08 1.86
C LYS A 32 13.69 10.99 2.85
N LYS A 33 13.33 11.36 4.09
CA LYS A 33 12.87 10.41 5.10
C LYS A 33 11.64 9.63 4.64
N HIS A 34 10.67 10.31 4.01
CA HIS A 34 9.48 9.64 3.49
C HIS A 34 9.82 8.60 2.41
N LEU A 35 10.69 8.96 1.47
CA LEU A 35 11.16 8.08 0.42
C LEU A 35 11.90 6.86 0.99
N ASP A 36 12.76 7.06 1.99
CA ASP A 36 13.48 5.96 2.64
C ASP A 36 12.52 5.03 3.41
N GLU A 37 11.50 5.58 4.07
CA GLU A 37 10.43 4.78 4.70
C GLU A 37 9.61 3.99 3.67
N MET A 38 9.31 4.58 2.51
CA MET A 38 8.62 3.89 1.42
C MET A 38 9.45 2.74 0.84
N LYS A 39 10.75 2.98 0.59
CA LYS A 39 11.68 1.94 0.15
C LYS A 39 11.73 0.79 1.15
N LEU A 40 11.84 1.12 2.45
CA LEU A 40 11.87 0.12 3.51
C LEU A 40 10.59 -0.73 3.50
N ARG A 41 9.40 -0.13 3.36
CA ARG A 41 8.12 -0.86 3.27
C ARG A 41 8.04 -1.74 2.03
N ALA A 42 8.51 -1.26 0.88
CA ALA A 42 8.51 -2.03 -0.36
C ALA A 42 9.39 -3.29 -0.25
N LEU A 43 10.48 -3.19 0.52
CA LEU A 43 11.35 -4.32 0.87
C LEU A 43 10.80 -5.21 2.01
N GLY A 44 9.57 -4.97 2.48
CA GLY A 44 8.95 -5.71 3.59
C GLY A 44 9.42 -5.30 4.99
N GLY A 45 10.24 -4.25 5.09
CA GLY A 45 10.73 -3.72 6.36
C GLY A 45 9.66 -2.93 7.13
N LYS A 46 9.77 -2.95 8.46
CA LYS A 46 8.88 -2.20 9.37
C LYS A 46 9.37 -0.77 9.54
N VAL A 47 8.47 0.21 9.38
CA VAL A 47 8.75 1.63 9.64
C VAL A 47 8.50 1.96 11.12
N LYS A 48 9.20 2.96 11.64
CA LYS A 48 9.03 3.45 13.02
C LYS A 48 7.55 3.70 13.34
N LYS A 49 7.09 3.17 14.48
CA LYS A 49 5.72 3.36 14.96
C LYS A 49 5.42 4.86 15.10
N GLN A 50 4.25 5.27 14.64
CA GLN A 50 3.76 6.64 14.88
C GLN A 50 3.61 6.88 16.39
N ARG A 51 3.84 8.12 16.82
CA ARG A 51 3.63 8.52 18.21
C ARG A 51 2.16 8.32 18.59
N ALA A 52 1.91 8.00 19.86
CA ALA A 52 0.56 7.97 20.39
C ALA A 52 -0.09 9.35 20.23
N MET A 53 -1.40 9.36 19.93
CA MET A 53 -2.18 10.56 19.69
C MET A 53 -3.46 10.48 20.53
N PRO A 54 -3.98 11.63 21.03
CA PRO A 54 -5.28 11.68 21.66
C PRO A 54 -6.38 11.10 20.77
N TYR A 55 -7.32 10.36 21.37
CA TYR A 55 -8.34 9.62 20.62
C TYR A 55 -9.24 10.54 19.78
N LYS A 56 -9.60 11.72 20.29
CA LYS A 56 -10.44 12.69 19.57
C LYS A 56 -9.78 13.17 18.26
N GLU A 57 -8.50 13.51 18.31
CA GLU A 57 -7.73 13.92 17.13
C GLU A 57 -7.60 12.78 16.12
N LEU A 58 -7.35 11.56 16.61
CA LEU A 58 -7.26 10.38 15.77
C LEU A 58 -8.56 10.17 14.99
N LEU A 59 -9.71 10.29 15.66
CA LEU A 59 -11.02 10.18 15.02
C LEU A 59 -11.25 11.28 13.98
N GLN A 60 -10.89 12.53 14.30
CA GLN A 60 -11.02 13.64 13.37
C GLN A 60 -10.21 13.42 12.10
N ARG A 61 -8.95 12.97 12.23
CA ARG A 61 -8.09 12.62 11.09
C ARG A 61 -8.65 11.47 10.27
N LYS A 62 -9.22 10.45 10.92
CA LYS A 62 -9.86 9.33 10.22
C LYS A 62 -11.07 9.81 9.40
N LYS A 63 -11.93 10.63 9.99
CA LYS A 63 -13.09 11.21 9.32
C LYS A 63 -12.70 12.12 8.16
N SER A 64 -11.66 12.95 8.31
CA SER A 64 -11.20 13.83 7.23
C SER A 64 -10.67 13.02 6.04
N MET A 65 -9.88 11.98 6.28
CA MET A 65 -9.41 11.09 5.21
C MET A 65 -10.57 10.39 4.49
N GLU A 66 -11.55 9.89 5.24
CA GLU A 66 -12.74 9.24 4.65
C GLU A 66 -13.55 10.21 3.77
N ARG A 67 -13.71 11.47 4.20
CA ARG A 67 -14.35 12.52 3.40
C ARG A 67 -13.57 12.82 2.11
N THR A 68 -12.24 12.84 2.16
CA THR A 68 -11.43 13.06 0.95
C THR A 68 -11.57 11.90 -0.03
N ILE A 69 -11.51 10.66 0.45
CA ILE A 69 -11.70 9.46 -0.38
C ILE A 69 -13.11 9.44 -0.98
N SER A 70 -14.14 9.79 -0.22
CA SER A 70 -15.52 9.81 -0.74
C SER A 70 -15.71 10.88 -1.82
N LYS A 71 -15.14 12.08 -1.62
CA LYS A 71 -15.15 13.15 -2.62
C LYS A 71 -14.42 12.75 -3.90
N GLN A 72 -13.27 12.10 -3.78
CA GLN A 72 -12.54 11.59 -4.94
C GLN A 72 -13.35 10.53 -5.68
N SER A 73 -13.98 9.60 -4.95
CA SER A 73 -14.82 8.57 -5.57
C SER A 73 -16.07 9.15 -6.25
N SER A 74 -16.68 10.20 -5.71
CA SER A 74 -17.79 10.88 -6.41
C SER A 74 -17.32 11.60 -7.67
N LEU A 75 -16.15 12.23 -7.63
CA LEU A 75 -15.55 12.89 -8.80
C LEU A 75 -15.19 11.90 -9.90
N GLU A 76 -14.60 10.75 -9.55
CA GLU A 76 -14.32 9.66 -10.51
C GLU A 76 -15.60 9.23 -11.25
N LYS A 77 -16.71 9.09 -10.53
CA LYS A 77 -18.01 8.73 -11.12
C LYS A 77 -18.56 9.82 -12.03
N GLN A 78 -18.45 11.08 -11.61
CA GLN A 78 -18.93 12.22 -12.40
C GLN A 78 -18.15 12.40 -13.70
N LEU A 79 -16.83 12.19 -13.64
CA LEU A 79 -15.94 12.36 -14.79
C LEU A 79 -15.85 11.11 -15.66
N GLY A 80 -16.32 9.96 -15.19
CA GLY A 80 -16.20 8.68 -15.90
C GLY A 80 -14.77 8.16 -16.02
N VAL A 81 -13.85 8.63 -15.20
CA VAL A 81 -12.43 8.26 -15.22
C VAL A 81 -12.02 7.56 -13.93
N SER A 82 -11.06 6.65 -14.03
CA SER A 82 -10.44 6.03 -12.85
C SER A 82 -9.18 6.79 -12.47
N PHE A 83 -9.07 7.25 -11.22
CA PHE A 83 -7.82 7.80 -10.72
C PHE A 83 -6.95 6.72 -10.08
N GLN A 84 -5.63 6.95 -10.09
CA GLN A 84 -4.65 6.09 -9.41
C GLN A 84 -4.53 6.41 -7.90
N TYR A 85 -5.56 7.00 -7.29
CA TYR A 85 -5.53 7.32 -5.85
C TYR A 85 -5.85 6.10 -4.98
N GLY A 86 -5.44 6.18 -3.71
CA GLY A 86 -5.72 5.15 -2.71
C GLY A 86 -7.21 5.08 -2.37
N LYS A 87 -7.88 3.98 -2.73
CA LYS A 87 -9.30 3.69 -2.39
C LYS A 87 -9.55 3.40 -0.91
N TYR A 88 -8.48 3.30 -0.12
CA TYR A 88 -8.51 2.90 1.27
C TYR A 88 -7.71 3.89 2.11
N ARG A 89 -8.18 4.14 3.33
CA ARG A 89 -7.56 5.02 4.32
C ARG A 89 -6.24 4.45 4.83
N ASP A 90 -6.21 3.15 5.08
CA ASP A 90 -5.07 2.43 5.62
C ASP A 90 -5.04 0.98 5.12
N VAL A 91 -3.89 0.31 5.32
CA VAL A 91 -3.68 -1.09 4.91
C VAL A 91 -4.68 -2.00 5.63
N SER A 92 -4.95 -1.73 6.91
CA SER A 92 -5.90 -2.52 7.71
C SER A 92 -7.33 -2.46 7.14
N GLN A 93 -7.79 -1.30 6.70
CA GLN A 93 -9.09 -1.14 6.05
C GLN A 93 -9.11 -1.85 4.69
N ALA A 94 -8.02 -1.78 3.93
CA ALA A 94 -7.89 -2.51 2.67
C ALA A 94 -8.00 -4.02 2.89
N GLU A 95 -7.26 -4.57 3.85
CA GLU A 95 -7.31 -5.99 4.23
C GLU A 95 -8.69 -6.40 4.73
N THR A 96 -9.32 -5.56 5.57
CA THR A 96 -10.66 -5.82 6.10
C THR A 96 -11.68 -5.89 4.97
N LYS A 97 -11.63 -4.96 4.01
CA LYS A 97 -12.52 -4.97 2.85
C LYS A 97 -12.25 -6.16 1.93
N LYS A 98 -10.99 -6.54 1.71
CA LYS A 98 -10.63 -7.77 0.97
C LYS A 98 -11.22 -9.01 1.62
N LYS A 99 -11.08 -9.17 2.94
CA LYS A 99 -11.66 -10.29 3.70
C LYS A 99 -13.19 -10.30 3.60
N LYS A 100 -13.84 -9.15 3.76
CA LYS A 100 -15.31 -9.03 3.60
C LYS A 100 -15.76 -9.42 2.19
N ALA A 101 -15.05 -8.97 1.16
CA ALA A 101 -15.37 -9.32 -0.22
C ALA A 101 -15.19 -10.83 -0.49
N LEU A 102 -14.13 -11.43 0.05
CA LEU A 102 -13.90 -12.87 -0.04
C LEU A 102 -15.01 -13.66 0.67
N ASN A 103 -15.39 -13.25 1.87
CA ASN A 103 -16.47 -13.89 2.62
C ASN A 103 -17.83 -13.73 1.91
N ALA A 104 -18.10 -12.57 1.32
CA ALA A 104 -19.31 -12.36 0.52
C ALA A 104 -19.34 -13.28 -0.70
N LYS A 105 -18.20 -13.47 -1.39
CA LYS A 105 -18.08 -14.43 -2.48
C LYS A 105 -18.34 -15.86 -2.02
N ILE A 106 -17.81 -16.26 -0.85
CA ILE A 106 -18.06 -17.59 -0.29
C ILE A 106 -19.55 -17.78 0.03
N LYS A 107 -20.20 -16.79 0.64
CA LYS A 107 -21.63 -16.85 0.95
C LYS A 107 -22.52 -16.87 -0.29
N ASN A 108 -22.13 -16.15 -1.33
CA ASN A 108 -22.87 -16.08 -2.59
C ASN A 108 -22.54 -17.23 -3.55
N LYS A 109 -21.56 -18.08 -3.23
CA LYS A 109 -21.40 -19.35 -3.94
C LYS A 109 -22.61 -20.18 -3.55
N ASP A 110 -23.41 -20.51 -4.56
CA ASP A 110 -24.42 -21.54 -4.42
C ASP A 110 -23.72 -22.77 -3.80
N PRO A 111 -24.13 -23.22 -2.60
CA PRO A 111 -23.56 -24.42 -2.00
C PRO A 111 -23.72 -25.62 -2.92
N LEU A 112 -24.60 -25.53 -3.94
CA LEU A 112 -24.83 -26.50 -4.98
C LEU A 112 -24.11 -26.33 -6.31
N ARG A 113 -23.28 -25.29 -6.48
CA ARG A 113 -22.63 -25.04 -7.77
C ARG A 113 -21.62 -26.11 -8.18
N ASP A 114 -20.95 -26.72 -7.21
CA ASP A 114 -19.99 -27.80 -7.45
C ASP A 114 -20.68 -29.16 -7.68
N TYR A 115 -22.00 -29.28 -7.44
CA TYR A 115 -22.75 -30.53 -7.62
C TYR A 115 -23.23 -30.79 -9.05
N LYS A 116 -23.09 -29.82 -9.98
CA LYS A 116 -23.29 -30.08 -11.41
C LYS A 116 -22.20 -31.00 -12.01
N CYS A 117 -21.15 -31.30 -11.23
CA CYS A 117 -20.04 -32.18 -11.61
C CYS A 117 -19.90 -33.37 -10.64
N GLY A 118 -20.97 -34.13 -10.39
CA GLY A 118 -20.89 -35.55 -9.96
C GLY A 118 -20.13 -35.90 -8.67
N GLY A 119 -20.07 -35.03 -7.66
CA GLY A 119 -19.30 -35.28 -6.42
C GLY A 119 -20.12 -35.91 -5.27
N ILE A 120 -19.62 -37.01 -4.70
CA ILE A 120 -20.17 -37.80 -3.59
C ILE A 120 -20.20 -36.99 -2.27
N TYR A 121 -21.30 -37.10 -1.50
CA TYR A 121 -21.51 -36.39 -0.24
C TYR A 121 -20.70 -36.98 0.94
N ARG A 122 -20.15 -36.11 1.81
CA ARG A 122 -19.88 -36.42 3.23
C ARG A 122 -20.72 -35.51 4.10
N ILE A 123 -21.89 -35.99 4.52
CA ILE A 123 -22.67 -35.34 5.57
C ILE A 123 -21.91 -35.52 6.88
N LYS A 124 -21.36 -34.42 7.44
CA LYS A 124 -20.96 -34.44 8.85
C LYS A 124 -22.25 -34.43 9.66
N LYS A 125 -22.56 -35.56 10.30
CA LYS A 125 -23.57 -35.60 11.36
C LYS A 125 -23.12 -34.62 12.45
N CYS A 126 -23.98 -33.65 12.75
CA CYS A 126 -23.90 -32.94 14.02
C CYS A 126 -24.65 -33.82 15.02
N ASP A 127 -23.96 -34.29 16.05
CA ASP A 127 -24.58 -35.03 17.14
C ASP A 127 -25.56 -34.09 17.87
N LEU A 128 -26.78 -34.60 18.08
CA LEU A 128 -27.88 -33.96 18.81
C LEU A 128 -27.59 -33.90 20.31
#